data_AF-A0A8T7I1C3-F1
#
_entry.id   AF-A0A8T7I1C3-F1
#
_cell.length_a   1.000
_cell.length_b   1.000
_cell.length_c   1.000
_cell.angle_alpha   90.00
_cell.angle_beta   90.00
_cell.angle_gamma   90.00
#
_symmetry.space_group_name_H-M   'P 1'
#
loop_
_entity.id
_entity.type
_entity.pdbx_description
1 polymer ?
#
loop_
_entity_poly.entity_id
_entity_poly.type
_entity_poly.pdbx_seq_one_letter_code
_entity_poly.pdbx_strand_id
1 'polypeptide(L)'
;MSQSHTFNVLSLLESNKVVQLLSYSLVVALLIVLVNSFSVLPGIGNYYLGGALVTTGSIVMVYFLLNVEKSSLELLGLHWRQKLLHHSVMGLGIGLLVMAIIFGVLLWLSNVSYLPLQDTSVAKFLSISIPILFVLALMEEVIFRGYLLFKLKSMVGTRLAIYITAIVFGFYHGLVIQSLTGPAVWGILFALMALWSKGLALPTLFHFALNWMQAVFDLKQKYTPGLFEFVLIESSSKIDVNHLGLIIQAIMFFIAVVLVEIYCRKEARLMLKGRS
;
A
#
# COMPACT_ATOMS: atom_id res chain seq x y z
N MET A 1 -4.68 38.72 37.56
CA MET A 1 -5.15 37.33 37.36
C MET A 1 -4.81 36.92 35.94
N SER A 2 -3.73 36.16 35.79
CA SER A 2 -3.31 35.57 34.51
C SER A 2 -4.29 34.46 34.15
N GLN A 3 -5.05 34.60 33.06
CA GLN A 3 -5.81 33.48 32.51
C GLN A 3 -4.79 32.47 31.99
N SER A 4 -4.60 31.36 32.70
CA SER A 4 -3.91 30.21 32.15
C SER A 4 -4.80 29.65 31.04
N HIS A 5 -4.46 29.96 29.79
CA HIS A 5 -4.96 29.21 28.65
C HIS A 5 -4.38 27.80 28.76
N THR A 6 -5.07 26.91 29.47
CA THR A 6 -4.78 25.48 29.43
C THR A 6 -4.98 25.02 27.99
N PHE A 7 -3.86 24.74 27.33
CA PHE A 7 -3.83 24.21 25.98
C PHE A 7 -4.53 22.85 25.97
N ASN A 8 -5.80 22.82 25.55
CA ASN A 8 -6.58 21.60 25.50
C ASN A 8 -6.33 20.90 24.17
N VAL A 9 -5.50 19.86 24.18
CA VAL A 9 -5.19 19.07 22.98
C VAL A 9 -6.45 18.50 22.33
N LEU A 10 -7.49 18.18 23.11
CA LEU A 10 -8.75 17.68 22.58
C LEU A 10 -9.48 18.73 21.74
N SER A 11 -9.53 20.00 22.16
CA SER A 11 -10.21 21.03 21.37
C SER A 11 -9.49 21.33 20.05
N LEU A 12 -8.16 21.18 20.01
CA LEU A 12 -7.39 21.25 18.77
C LEU A 12 -7.62 20.05 17.87
N LEU A 13 -7.68 18.85 18.45
CA LEU A 13 -8.03 17.63 17.71
C LEU A 13 -9.46 17.65 17.21
N GLU A 14 -10.39 18.37 17.83
CA GLU A 14 -11.76 18.51 17.31
C GLU A 14 -11.81 19.44 16.08
N SER A 15 -11.03 20.52 16.10
CA SER A 15 -11.19 21.64 15.16
C SER A 15 -10.14 21.71 14.04
N ASN A 16 -8.98 21.04 14.18
CA ASN A 16 -7.85 21.23 13.28
C ASN A 16 -7.43 19.94 12.54
N LYS A 17 -7.70 19.92 11.23
CA LYS A 17 -7.35 18.80 10.34
C LYS A 17 -5.85 18.50 10.27
N VAL A 18 -4.99 19.52 10.37
CA VAL A 18 -3.54 19.33 10.35
C VAL A 18 -3.10 18.61 11.61
N VAL A 19 -3.60 19.02 12.78
CA VAL A 19 -3.28 18.37 14.06
C VAL A 19 -3.73 16.91 14.04
N GLN A 20 -4.95 16.63 13.58
CA GLN A 20 -5.46 15.26 13.46
C GLN A 20 -4.57 14.38 12.56
N LEU A 21 -4.17 14.90 11.40
CA LEU A 21 -3.29 14.21 10.45
C LEU A 21 -1.89 13.92 11.05
N LEU A 22 -1.30 14.92 11.73
CA LEU A 22 0.00 14.79 12.37
C LEU A 22 -0.06 13.81 13.55
N SER A 23 -1.11 13.87 14.37
CA SER A 23 -1.33 12.92 15.47
C SER A 23 -1.48 11.49 14.97
N TYR A 24 -2.28 11.27 13.92
CA TYR A 24 -2.39 9.96 13.28
C TYR A 24 -1.02 9.45 12.82
N SER A 25 -0.31 10.27 12.04
CA SER A 25 0.98 9.91 11.46
C SER A 25 2.03 9.63 12.53
N LEU A 26 2.06 10.42 13.61
CA LEU A 26 2.98 10.23 14.73
C LEU A 26 2.70 8.93 15.48
N VAL A 27 1.44 8.65 15.81
CA VAL A 27 1.07 7.40 16.51
C VAL A 27 1.44 6.18 15.67
N VAL A 28 1.14 6.19 14.37
CA VAL A 28 1.50 5.09 13.47
C VAL A 28 3.01 4.94 13.36
N ALA A 29 3.77 6.03 13.21
CA ALA A 29 5.22 5.98 13.17
C ALA A 29 5.81 5.40 14.47
N LEU A 30 5.30 5.81 15.62
CA LEU A 30 5.71 5.27 16.92
C LEU A 30 5.38 3.78 17.06
N LEU A 31 4.20 3.33 16.59
CA LEU A 31 3.84 1.91 16.58
C LEU A 31 4.80 1.09 15.71
N ILE A 32 5.14 1.58 14.52
CA ILE A 32 6.10 0.94 13.62
C ILE A 32 7.48 0.88 14.27
N VAL A 33 7.97 1.99 14.84
CA VAL A 33 9.27 2.02 15.52
C VAL A 33 9.30 1.08 16.71
N LEU A 34 8.25 1.06 17.52
CA LEU A 34 8.13 0.19 18.69
C LEU A 34 8.20 -1.28 18.28
N VAL A 35 7.36 -1.69 17.33
CA VAL A 35 7.30 -3.07 16.85
C VAL A 35 8.61 -3.52 16.20
N ASN A 36 9.32 -2.64 15.49
CA ASN A 36 10.60 -2.99 14.88
C ASN A 36 11.77 -2.94 15.88
N SER A 37 11.65 -2.18 16.97
CA SER A 37 12.68 -2.10 18.03
C SER A 37 12.70 -3.33 18.94
N PHE A 38 11.57 -4.05 19.03
CA PHE A 38 11.43 -5.20 19.92
C PHE A 38 11.15 -6.48 19.12
N SER A 39 12.05 -7.45 19.23
CA SER A 39 11.83 -8.81 18.71
C SER A 39 11.22 -9.68 19.80
N VAL A 40 9.89 -9.78 19.81
CA VAL A 40 9.14 -10.55 20.85
C VAL A 40 9.07 -12.03 20.49
N LEU A 41 8.97 -12.34 19.20
CA LEU A 41 8.89 -13.71 18.68
C LEU A 41 10.07 -13.98 17.73
N PRO A 42 10.54 -15.24 17.63
CA PRO A 42 11.60 -15.59 16.69
C PRO A 42 11.09 -15.60 15.24
N GLY A 43 12.00 -15.26 14.31
CA GLY A 43 11.78 -15.39 12.87
C GLY A 43 10.53 -14.68 12.37
N ILE A 44 9.72 -15.39 11.58
CA ILE A 44 8.53 -14.83 10.93
C ILE A 44 7.43 -14.40 11.91
N GLY A 45 7.40 -14.99 13.12
CA GLY A 45 6.43 -14.66 14.15
C GLY A 45 6.44 -13.17 14.52
N ASN A 46 7.62 -12.54 14.49
CA ASN A 46 7.74 -11.11 14.78
C ASN A 46 7.05 -10.23 13.73
N TYR A 47 7.15 -10.60 12.45
CA TYR A 47 6.48 -9.84 11.38
C TYR A 47 4.96 -9.99 11.44
N TYR A 48 4.46 -11.17 11.79
CA TYR A 48 3.03 -11.39 12.03
C TYR A 48 2.49 -10.54 13.17
N LEU A 49 3.12 -10.67 14.34
CA LEU A 49 2.72 -9.93 15.52
C LEU A 49 2.83 -8.43 15.28
N GLY A 50 3.93 -8.00 14.66
CA GLY A 50 4.14 -6.61 14.31
C GLY A 50 3.09 -6.05 13.36
N GLY A 51 2.82 -6.75 12.25
CA GLY A 51 1.79 -6.36 11.29
C GLY A 51 0.40 -6.28 11.93
N ALA A 52 0.05 -7.26 12.78
CA ALA A 52 -1.23 -7.28 13.49
C ALA A 52 -1.35 -6.14 14.51
N LEU A 53 -0.31 -5.86 15.30
CA LEU A 53 -0.28 -4.78 16.29
C LEU A 53 -0.37 -3.40 15.65
N VAL A 54 0.41 -3.15 14.59
CA VAL A 54 0.36 -1.87 13.87
C VAL A 54 -0.99 -1.69 13.19
N THR A 55 -1.56 -2.73 12.57
CA THR A 55 -2.89 -2.65 11.95
C THR A 55 -3.95 -2.32 13.01
N THR A 56 -3.96 -3.05 14.11
CA THR A 56 -4.94 -2.87 15.19
C THR A 56 -4.80 -1.49 15.84
N GLY A 57 -3.58 -1.08 16.18
CA GLY A 57 -3.30 0.24 16.74
C GLY A 57 -3.68 1.37 15.79
N SER A 58 -3.45 1.19 14.48
CA SER A 58 -3.89 2.16 13.46
C SER A 58 -5.42 2.26 13.41
N ILE A 59 -6.14 1.13 13.43
CA ILE A 59 -7.61 1.12 13.44
C ILE A 59 -8.17 1.78 14.71
N VAL A 60 -7.58 1.48 15.88
CA VAL A 60 -7.95 2.09 17.15
C VAL A 60 -7.74 3.61 17.09
N MET A 61 -6.61 4.07 16.55
CA MET A 61 -6.34 5.50 16.38
C MET A 61 -7.34 6.17 15.43
N VAL A 62 -7.69 5.52 14.32
CA VAL A 62 -8.73 6.01 13.40
C VAL A 62 -10.08 6.13 14.12
N TYR A 63 -10.47 5.11 14.88
CA TYR A 63 -11.71 5.13 15.64
C TYR A 63 -11.73 6.26 16.68
N PHE A 64 -10.62 6.46 17.40
CA PHE A 64 -10.46 7.58 18.32
C PHE A 64 -10.63 8.94 17.63
N LEU A 65 -9.91 9.18 16.52
CA LEU A 65 -10.01 10.44 15.79
C LEU A 65 -11.41 10.68 15.22
N LEU A 66 -12.08 9.65 14.72
CA LEU A 66 -13.45 9.77 14.23
C LEU A 66 -14.43 10.19 15.31
N ASN A 67 -14.29 9.65 16.53
CA ASN A 67 -15.11 10.06 17.67
C ASN A 67 -14.86 11.51 18.06
N VAL A 68 -13.59 11.95 18.08
CA VAL A 68 -13.23 13.34 18.36
C VAL A 68 -13.76 14.28 17.26
N GLU A 69 -13.65 13.88 16.00
CA GLU A 69 -14.14 14.63 14.85
C GLU A 69 -15.67 14.66 14.71
N LYS A 70 -16.39 13.87 15.54
CA LYS A 70 -17.85 13.63 15.40
C LYS A 70 -18.22 13.28 13.95
N SER A 71 -17.33 12.57 13.26
CA SER A 71 -17.44 12.26 11.84
C SER A 71 -17.78 10.80 11.63
N SER A 72 -18.50 10.48 10.56
CA SER A 72 -18.84 9.08 10.25
C SER A 72 -17.67 8.38 9.53
N LEU A 73 -17.56 7.06 9.75
CA LEU A 73 -16.65 6.16 9.02
C LEU A 73 -16.79 6.28 7.49
N GLU A 74 -17.98 6.66 7.02
CA GLU A 74 -18.33 6.85 5.62
C GLU A 74 -17.53 7.99 4.95
N LEU A 75 -17.20 9.05 5.70
CA LEU A 75 -16.47 10.21 5.17
C LEU A 75 -15.01 9.88 4.84
N LEU A 76 -14.47 8.82 5.46
CA LEU A 76 -13.11 8.33 5.26
C LEU A 76 -13.02 7.12 4.30
N GLY A 77 -14.07 6.86 3.54
CA GLY A 77 -14.07 5.75 2.58
C GLY A 77 -14.01 4.37 3.22
N LEU A 78 -14.38 4.23 4.49
CA LEU A 78 -14.58 2.92 5.13
C LEU A 78 -16.04 2.48 4.96
N HIS A 79 -16.50 2.33 3.71
CA HIS A 79 -17.81 1.75 3.42
C HIS A 79 -17.73 0.23 3.59
N TRP A 80 -17.98 -0.26 4.80
CA TRP A 80 -18.22 -1.68 4.99
C TRP A 80 -19.65 -2.01 4.50
N ARG A 81 -19.82 -2.52 3.27
CA ARG A 81 -20.74 -3.66 2.97
C ARG A 81 -21.16 -3.89 1.52
N GLN A 82 -21.07 -2.95 0.59
CA GLN A 82 -21.59 -3.22 -0.76
C GLN A 82 -20.44 -3.46 -1.72
N LYS A 83 -20.26 -4.71 -2.16
CA LYS A 83 -19.22 -5.20 -3.12
C LYS A 83 -17.85 -5.57 -2.54
N LEU A 84 -17.76 -5.92 -1.25
CA LEU A 84 -16.50 -6.42 -0.66
C LEU A 84 -15.91 -7.57 -1.49
N LEU A 85 -16.69 -8.64 -1.73
CA LEU A 85 -16.24 -9.80 -2.50
C LEU A 85 -15.82 -9.43 -3.93
N HIS A 86 -16.64 -8.62 -4.61
CA HIS A 86 -16.35 -8.18 -5.97
C HIS A 86 -15.03 -7.38 -6.04
N HIS A 87 -14.82 -6.43 -5.13
CA HIS A 87 -13.57 -5.66 -5.06
C HIS A 87 -12.36 -6.52 -4.69
N SER A 88 -12.53 -7.49 -3.79
CA SER A 88 -11.46 -8.45 -3.45
C SER A 88 -11.06 -9.32 -4.64
N VAL A 89 -12.05 -9.91 -5.33
CA VAL A 89 -11.81 -10.74 -6.52
C VAL A 89 -11.17 -9.91 -7.64
N MET A 90 -11.66 -8.70 -7.86
CA MET A 90 -11.12 -7.80 -8.87
C MET A 90 -9.68 -7.37 -8.54
N GLY A 91 -9.38 -7.03 -7.28
CA GLY A 91 -8.02 -6.67 -6.86
C GLY A 91 -7.04 -7.81 -7.03
N LEU A 92 -7.41 -8.99 -6.55
CA LEU A 92 -6.59 -10.19 -6.71
C LEU A 92 -6.37 -10.51 -8.18
N GLY A 93 -7.43 -10.55 -8.99
CA GLY A 93 -7.36 -10.88 -10.42
C GLY A 93 -6.50 -9.90 -11.22
N ILE A 94 -6.71 -8.58 -11.03
CA ILE A 94 -5.91 -7.55 -11.73
C ILE A 94 -4.45 -7.63 -11.28
N GLY A 95 -4.17 -7.82 -9.98
CA GLY A 95 -2.81 -7.88 -9.47
C GLY A 95 -2.03 -9.08 -10.00
N LEU A 96 -2.65 -10.26 -10.00
CA LEU A 96 -2.07 -11.47 -10.59
C LEU A 96 -1.81 -11.28 -12.09
N LEU A 97 -2.77 -10.71 -12.83
CA LEU A 97 -2.63 -10.45 -14.26
C LEU A 97 -1.47 -9.49 -14.56
N VAL A 98 -1.39 -8.36 -13.84
CA VAL A 98 -0.33 -7.36 -14.03
C VAL A 98 1.04 -7.97 -13.75
N MET A 99 1.20 -8.74 -12.67
CA MET A 99 2.47 -9.39 -12.37
C MET A 99 2.83 -10.48 -13.36
N ALA A 100 1.85 -11.28 -13.82
CA ALA A 100 2.07 -12.29 -14.85
C ALA A 100 2.56 -11.65 -16.16
N ILE A 101 2.00 -10.50 -16.54
CA ILE A 101 2.46 -9.72 -17.70
C ILE A 101 3.89 -9.21 -17.47
N ILE A 102 4.17 -8.57 -16.33
CA ILE A 102 5.51 -8.02 -16.02
C ILE A 102 6.56 -9.14 -16.06
N PHE A 103 6.34 -10.25 -15.36
CA PHE A 103 7.28 -11.37 -15.33
C PHE A 103 7.39 -12.08 -16.68
N GLY A 104 6.29 -12.23 -17.41
CA GLY A 104 6.31 -12.76 -18.78
C GLY A 104 7.16 -11.91 -19.71
N VAL A 105 7.02 -10.58 -19.65
CA VAL A 105 7.84 -9.63 -20.43
C VAL A 105 9.32 -9.73 -20.02
N LEU A 106 9.63 -9.79 -18.73
CA LEU A 106 11.01 -9.95 -18.25
C LEU A 106 11.62 -11.26 -18.77
N LEU A 107 10.96 -12.40 -18.60
CA LEU A 107 11.44 -13.71 -19.07
C LEU A 107 11.61 -13.78 -20.59
N TRP A 108 10.72 -13.11 -21.33
CA TRP A 108 10.75 -13.12 -22.78
C TRP A 108 11.86 -12.25 -23.35
N LEU A 109 11.99 -11.00 -22.87
CA LEU A 109 12.85 -9.98 -23.49
C LEU A 109 14.22 -9.80 -22.83
N SER A 110 14.38 -10.20 -21.56
CA SER A 110 15.63 -9.97 -20.83
C SER A 110 16.46 -11.23 -20.60
N ASN A 111 17.71 -11.02 -20.19
CA ASN A 111 18.69 -12.04 -19.84
C ASN A 111 18.38 -12.77 -18.51
N VAL A 112 17.11 -12.93 -18.15
CA VAL A 112 16.67 -13.65 -16.95
C VAL A 112 15.93 -14.94 -17.33
N SER A 113 16.18 -16.00 -16.58
CA SER A 113 15.42 -17.25 -16.56
C SER A 113 15.02 -17.57 -15.12
N TYR A 114 14.36 -18.69 -14.88
CA TYR A 114 14.03 -19.14 -13.53
C TYR A 114 14.36 -20.61 -13.32
N LEU A 115 14.73 -20.95 -12.09
CA LEU A 115 14.96 -22.33 -11.64
C LEU A 115 14.07 -22.64 -10.44
N PRO A 116 13.60 -23.89 -10.28
CA PRO A 116 12.84 -24.29 -9.10
C PRO A 116 13.76 -24.39 -7.88
N LEU A 117 13.28 -23.90 -6.73
CA LEU A 117 13.95 -24.05 -5.44
C LEU A 117 13.60 -25.43 -4.85
N GLN A 118 14.59 -26.30 -4.71
CA GLN A 118 14.38 -27.71 -4.35
C GLN A 118 13.94 -27.91 -2.89
N ASP A 119 14.26 -26.98 -1.99
CA ASP A 119 14.05 -27.14 -0.55
C ASP A 119 12.68 -26.62 -0.03
N THR A 120 11.83 -26.09 -0.92
CA THR A 120 10.54 -25.49 -0.54
C THR A 120 9.36 -26.24 -1.16
N SER A 121 8.60 -26.95 -0.33
CA SER A 121 7.34 -27.55 -0.78
C SER A 121 6.27 -26.48 -1.01
N VAL A 122 5.40 -26.70 -2.01
CA VAL A 122 4.26 -25.81 -2.29
C VAL A 122 3.37 -25.61 -1.07
N ALA A 123 3.11 -26.66 -0.29
CA ALA A 123 2.31 -26.56 0.92
C ALA A 123 2.94 -25.62 1.97
N LYS A 124 4.27 -25.72 2.17
CA LYS A 124 5.01 -24.83 3.08
C LYS A 124 5.02 -23.39 2.57
N PHE A 125 5.20 -23.18 1.27
CA PHE A 125 5.12 -21.86 0.66
C PHE A 125 3.75 -21.22 0.88
N LEU A 126 2.66 -21.94 0.58
CA LEU A 126 1.30 -21.40 0.71
C LEU A 126 0.93 -21.11 2.16
N SER A 127 1.27 -22.01 3.09
CA SER A 127 0.93 -21.85 4.51
C SER A 127 1.65 -20.68 5.18
N ILE A 128 2.82 -20.29 4.66
CA ILE A 128 3.60 -19.16 5.18
C ILE A 128 3.26 -17.87 4.43
N SER A 129 3.37 -17.88 3.09
CA SER A 129 3.31 -16.68 2.25
C SER A 129 1.94 -15.98 2.27
N ILE A 130 0.85 -16.73 2.21
CA ILE A 130 -0.51 -16.16 2.16
C ILE A 130 -0.79 -15.34 3.42
N PRO A 131 -0.73 -15.92 4.64
CA PRO A 131 -1.10 -15.16 5.83
C PRO A 131 -0.16 -13.98 6.08
N ILE A 132 1.16 -14.12 5.90
CA ILE A 132 2.11 -13.03 6.22
C ILE A 132 1.97 -11.86 5.26
N LEU A 133 1.93 -12.14 3.96
CA LEU A 133 1.87 -11.08 2.95
C LEU A 133 0.50 -10.41 2.95
N PHE A 134 -0.57 -11.13 3.30
CA PHE A 134 -1.88 -10.52 3.45
C PHE A 134 -1.92 -9.55 4.64
N VAL A 135 -1.40 -9.96 5.81
CA VAL A 135 -1.35 -9.09 6.99
C VAL A 135 -0.50 -7.85 6.73
N LEU A 136 0.66 -7.99 6.09
CA LEU A 136 1.53 -6.86 5.75
C LEU A 136 0.86 -5.91 4.74
N ALA A 137 0.26 -6.45 3.67
CA ALA A 137 -0.46 -5.63 2.70
C ALA A 137 -1.65 -4.90 3.35
N LEU A 138 -2.42 -5.58 4.21
CA LEU A 138 -3.53 -4.95 4.92
C LEU A 138 -3.04 -3.84 5.84
N MET A 139 -1.97 -4.07 6.61
CA MET A 139 -1.37 -3.08 7.50
C MET A 139 -1.00 -1.82 6.73
N GLU A 140 -0.26 -1.96 5.63
CA GLU A 140 0.19 -0.83 4.82
C GLU A 140 -1.00 -0.09 4.20
N GLU A 141 -2.00 -0.78 3.66
CA GLU A 141 -3.17 -0.13 3.08
C GLU A 141 -4.04 0.57 4.14
N VAL A 142 -4.16 0.04 5.35
CA VAL A 142 -4.84 0.72 6.46
C VAL A 142 -4.14 2.04 6.80
N ILE A 143 -2.81 2.03 6.87
CA ILE A 143 -2.00 3.20 7.21
C ILE A 143 -2.13 4.29 6.14
N PHE A 144 -1.89 3.91 4.88
CA PHE A 144 -1.70 4.89 3.81
C PHE A 144 -2.99 5.22 3.06
N ARG A 145 -3.89 4.23 2.86
CA ARG A 145 -5.08 4.35 2.00
C ARG A 145 -6.37 4.48 2.79
N GLY A 146 -6.31 4.23 4.10
CA GLY A 146 -7.38 4.53 5.04
C GLY A 146 -7.40 6.01 5.40
N TYR A 147 -7.35 6.31 6.69
CA TYR A 147 -7.52 7.67 7.23
C TYR A 147 -6.61 8.69 6.54
N LEU A 148 -5.32 8.39 6.35
CA LEU A 148 -4.33 9.33 5.80
C LEU A 148 -4.74 9.90 4.43
N LEU A 149 -5.09 9.04 3.46
CA LEU A 149 -5.45 9.43 2.11
C LEU A 149 -6.72 10.27 2.07
N PHE A 150 -7.78 9.83 2.75
CA PHE A 150 -9.06 10.53 2.73
C PHE A 150 -8.99 11.86 3.51
N LYS A 151 -8.21 11.91 4.59
CA LYS A 151 -7.99 13.14 5.33
C LYS A 151 -7.25 14.16 4.48
N LEU A 152 -6.14 13.76 3.86
CA LEU A 152 -5.38 14.60 2.92
C LEU A 152 -6.27 15.07 1.76
N LYS A 153 -7.08 14.20 1.17
CA LYS A 153 -8.02 14.57 0.08
C LYS A 153 -8.95 15.69 0.51
N SER A 154 -9.42 15.68 1.75
CA SER A 154 -10.29 16.72 2.31
C SER A 154 -9.59 18.06 2.57
N MET A 155 -8.26 18.09 2.55
CA MET A 155 -7.43 19.27 2.85
C MET A 155 -6.80 19.87 1.59
N VAL A 156 -6.22 19.04 0.73
CA VAL A 156 -5.42 19.46 -0.43
C VAL A 156 -5.98 18.99 -1.77
N GLY A 157 -7.13 18.30 -1.75
CA GLY A 157 -7.77 17.73 -2.93
C GLY A 157 -7.17 16.39 -3.36
N THR A 158 -7.86 15.74 -4.29
CA THR A 158 -7.60 14.35 -4.72
C THR A 158 -6.21 14.15 -5.29
N ARG A 159 -5.79 15.02 -6.22
CA ARG A 159 -4.52 14.88 -6.93
C ARG A 159 -3.33 14.92 -5.97
N LEU A 160 -3.27 15.93 -5.11
CA LEU A 160 -2.18 16.08 -4.16
C LEU A 160 -2.20 14.98 -3.09
N ALA A 161 -3.37 14.56 -2.63
CA ALA A 161 -3.47 13.46 -1.66
C ALA A 161 -2.89 12.14 -2.20
N ILE A 162 -3.14 11.82 -3.48
CA ILE A 162 -2.56 10.64 -4.13
C ILE A 162 -1.03 10.72 -4.15
N TYR A 163 -0.47 11.84 -4.62
CA TYR A 163 0.99 11.96 -4.73
C TYR A 163 1.69 12.02 -3.37
N ILE A 164 1.14 12.74 -2.39
CA ILE A 164 1.71 12.83 -1.04
C ILE A 164 1.73 11.44 -0.39
N THR A 165 0.60 10.73 -0.38
CA THR A 165 0.56 9.38 0.24
C THR A 165 1.46 8.38 -0.49
N ALA A 166 1.58 8.46 -1.81
CA ALA A 166 2.50 7.66 -2.59
C ALA A 166 3.98 7.93 -2.24
N ILE A 167 4.38 9.20 -2.10
CA ILE A 167 5.76 9.57 -1.73
C ILE A 167 6.07 9.11 -0.31
N VAL A 168 5.16 9.33 0.65
CA VAL A 168 5.34 8.87 2.04
C VAL A 168 5.43 7.34 2.08
N PHE A 169 4.64 6.63 1.28
CA PHE A 169 4.74 5.17 1.12
C PHE A 169 6.09 4.72 0.55
N GLY A 170 6.64 5.47 -0.40
CA GLY A 170 8.01 5.29 -0.89
C GLY A 170 9.04 5.43 0.23
N PHE A 171 9.01 6.53 0.98
CA PHE A 171 9.95 6.75 2.08
C PHE A 171 9.82 5.72 3.20
N TYR A 172 8.62 5.19 3.43
CA TYR A 172 8.41 4.06 4.35
C TYR A 172 9.22 2.81 3.93
N HIS A 173 9.42 2.58 2.63
CA HIS A 173 10.24 1.49 2.10
C HIS A 173 11.75 1.78 2.09
N GLY A 174 12.14 3.04 2.30
CA GLY A 174 13.54 3.45 2.42
C GLY A 174 13.80 4.82 1.82
N LEU A 175 14.88 5.45 2.27
CA LEU A 175 15.35 6.75 1.77
C LEU A 175 16.31 6.61 0.59
N VAL A 176 15.93 5.80 -0.40
CA VAL A 176 16.70 5.55 -1.62
C VAL A 176 15.85 5.80 -2.86
N ILE A 177 16.48 6.15 -3.98
CA ILE A 177 15.75 6.50 -5.22
C ILE A 177 14.90 5.35 -5.76
N GLN A 178 15.33 4.10 -5.51
CA GLN A 178 14.58 2.89 -5.87
C GLN A 178 13.23 2.82 -5.15
N SER A 179 13.14 3.36 -3.92
CA SER A 179 11.88 3.42 -3.17
C SER A 179 10.86 4.38 -3.80
N LEU A 180 11.34 5.44 -4.48
CA LEU A 180 10.49 6.40 -5.20
C LEU A 180 10.11 5.92 -6.60
N THR A 181 10.99 5.15 -7.26
CA THR A 181 10.75 4.63 -8.62
C THR A 181 10.02 3.28 -8.63
N GLY A 182 10.06 2.52 -7.53
CA GLY A 182 9.30 1.29 -7.34
C GLY A 182 8.07 1.49 -6.42
N PRO A 183 8.20 1.32 -5.10
CA PRO A 183 7.10 1.41 -4.13
C PRO A 183 6.21 2.64 -4.28
N ALA A 184 6.75 3.86 -4.43
CA ALA A 184 5.92 5.05 -4.56
C ALA A 184 5.05 5.04 -5.83
N VAL A 185 5.56 4.52 -6.95
CA VAL A 185 4.78 4.38 -8.20
C VAL A 185 3.58 3.46 -7.99
N TRP A 186 3.79 2.30 -7.37
CA TRP A 186 2.69 1.42 -6.97
C TRP A 186 1.74 2.10 -5.99
N GLY A 187 2.29 2.94 -5.12
CA GLY A 187 1.52 3.70 -4.16
C GLY A 187 0.50 4.67 -4.77
N ILE A 188 0.75 5.18 -5.97
CA ILE A 188 -0.21 5.97 -6.76
C ILE A 188 -1.41 5.10 -7.16
N LEU A 189 -1.14 3.89 -7.67
CA LEU A 189 -2.18 2.95 -8.09
C LEU A 189 -3.02 2.47 -6.91
N PHE A 190 -2.39 2.16 -5.77
CA PHE A 190 -3.09 1.79 -4.54
C PHE A 190 -4.03 2.90 -4.05
N ALA A 191 -3.56 4.17 -4.08
CA ALA A 191 -4.41 5.31 -3.72
C ALA A 191 -5.59 5.48 -4.70
N LEU A 192 -5.37 5.33 -6.01
CA LEU A 192 -6.46 5.36 -6.99
C LEU A 192 -7.48 4.25 -6.77
N MET A 193 -7.01 3.03 -6.49
CA MET A 193 -7.88 1.90 -6.19
C MET A 193 -8.73 2.17 -4.96
N ALA A 194 -8.12 2.65 -3.87
CA ALA A 194 -8.84 3.01 -2.64
C ALA A 194 -9.95 4.06 -2.88
N LEU A 195 -9.64 5.10 -3.66
CA LEU A 195 -10.58 6.17 -4.00
C LEU A 195 -11.71 5.67 -4.92
N TRP A 196 -11.38 4.84 -5.91
CA TRP A 196 -12.33 4.30 -6.87
C TRP A 196 -13.29 3.30 -6.22
N SER A 197 -12.78 2.38 -5.39
CA SER A 197 -13.61 1.41 -4.68
C SER A 197 -14.26 1.98 -3.42
N LYS A 198 -13.83 3.17 -2.98
CA LYS A 198 -14.23 3.79 -1.69
C LYS A 198 -14.08 2.79 -0.53
N GLY A 199 -12.94 2.11 -0.48
CA GLY A 199 -12.67 1.05 0.48
C GLY A 199 -11.32 0.37 0.26
N LEU A 200 -10.88 -0.40 1.27
CA LEU A 200 -9.53 -0.98 1.32
C LEU A 200 -9.40 -2.35 0.64
N ALA A 201 -10.50 -3.07 0.42
CA ALA A 201 -10.43 -4.43 -0.10
C ALA A 201 -9.76 -4.53 -1.48
N LEU A 202 -10.10 -3.63 -2.40
CA LEU A 202 -9.48 -3.58 -3.72
C LEU A 202 -7.96 -3.34 -3.65
N PRO A 203 -7.46 -2.24 -3.05
CA PRO A 203 -6.03 -1.99 -2.97
C PRO A 203 -5.30 -3.06 -2.15
N THR A 204 -5.87 -3.58 -1.06
CA THR A 204 -5.22 -4.62 -0.24
C THR A 204 -5.03 -5.92 -1.02
N LEU A 205 -6.05 -6.42 -1.72
CA LEU A 205 -5.93 -7.68 -2.45
C LEU A 205 -5.08 -7.53 -3.72
N PHE A 206 -5.11 -6.35 -4.35
CA PHE A 206 -4.18 -6.03 -5.43
C PHE A 206 -2.74 -6.01 -4.93
N HIS A 207 -2.44 -5.27 -3.85
CA HIS A 207 -1.11 -5.21 -3.24
C HIS A 207 -0.63 -6.60 -2.78
N PHE A 208 -1.48 -7.36 -2.09
CA PHE A 208 -1.20 -8.74 -1.73
C PHE A 208 -0.81 -9.57 -2.96
N ALA A 209 -1.56 -9.50 -4.06
CA ALA A 209 -1.27 -10.23 -5.27
C ALA A 209 0.10 -9.87 -5.88
N LEU A 210 0.47 -8.59 -5.87
CA LEU A 210 1.79 -8.14 -6.33
C LEU A 210 2.90 -8.77 -5.48
N ASN A 211 2.79 -8.66 -4.15
CA ASN A 211 3.77 -9.19 -3.22
C ASN A 211 3.84 -10.71 -3.24
N TRP A 212 2.70 -11.38 -3.41
CA TRP A 212 2.63 -12.84 -3.45
C TRP A 212 3.25 -13.40 -4.73
N MET A 213 3.02 -12.77 -5.89
CA MET A 213 3.72 -13.15 -7.12
C MET A 213 5.22 -12.90 -7.02
N GLN A 214 5.65 -11.80 -6.39
CA GLN A 214 7.07 -11.58 -6.07
C GLN A 214 7.62 -12.70 -5.17
N ALA A 215 6.86 -13.15 -4.18
CA ALA A 215 7.26 -14.25 -3.30
C ALA A 215 7.36 -15.59 -4.01
N VAL A 216 6.51 -15.88 -5.01
CA VAL A 216 6.62 -17.09 -5.84
C VAL A 216 8.02 -17.20 -6.47
N PHE A 217 8.59 -16.07 -6.90
CA PHE A 217 9.92 -15.96 -7.49
C PHE A 217 11.01 -15.54 -6.49
N ASP A 218 10.80 -15.83 -5.20
CA ASP A 218 11.77 -15.63 -4.12
C ASP A 218 12.25 -14.17 -3.93
N LEU A 219 11.47 -13.19 -4.39
CA LEU A 219 11.76 -11.75 -4.20
C LEU A 219 11.27 -11.23 -2.84
N LYS A 220 10.83 -12.12 -1.95
CA LYS A 220 10.31 -11.81 -0.59
C LYS A 220 10.93 -12.70 0.49
N GLN A 221 12.18 -13.15 0.30
CA GLN A 221 12.93 -14.03 1.22
C GLN A 221 12.90 -13.60 2.69
N LYS A 222 12.81 -12.28 2.96
CA LYS A 222 12.67 -11.72 4.32
C LYS A 222 11.45 -12.29 5.07
N TYR A 223 10.39 -12.64 4.34
CA TYR A 223 9.10 -13.04 4.90
C TYR A 223 8.75 -14.50 4.62
N THR A 224 9.11 -15.03 3.45
CA THR A 224 8.78 -16.39 3.04
C THR A 224 9.81 -16.88 2.03
N PRO A 225 10.21 -18.16 2.06
CA PRO A 225 10.93 -18.74 0.93
C PRO A 225 10.04 -18.72 -0.31
N GLY A 226 10.63 -18.67 -1.50
CA GLY A 226 9.93 -18.80 -2.78
C GLY A 226 9.86 -20.23 -3.30
N LEU A 227 9.27 -20.37 -4.49
CA LEU A 227 9.20 -21.64 -5.24
C LEU A 227 10.20 -21.66 -6.41
N PHE A 228 10.51 -20.49 -6.96
CA PHE A 228 11.45 -20.31 -8.03
C PHE A 228 12.40 -19.18 -7.70
N GLU A 229 13.61 -19.22 -8.22
CA GLU A 229 14.54 -18.10 -8.19
C GLU A 229 14.80 -17.61 -9.61
N PHE A 230 14.93 -16.30 -9.78
CA PHE A 230 15.40 -15.72 -11.04
C PHE A 230 16.92 -15.87 -11.15
N VAL A 231 17.38 -16.38 -12.29
CA VAL A 231 18.81 -16.55 -12.60
C VAL A 231 19.16 -15.81 -13.87
N LEU A 232 20.36 -15.21 -13.90
CA LEU A 232 20.88 -14.58 -15.10
C LEU A 232 21.40 -15.64 -16.07
N ILE A 233 21.10 -15.44 -17.36
CA ILE A 233 21.64 -16.25 -18.44
C ILE A 233 22.59 -15.41 -19.28
N GLU A 234 23.73 -15.98 -19.65
CA GLU A 234 24.66 -15.33 -20.58
C GLU A 234 24.02 -15.32 -21.98
N SER A 235 23.58 -14.13 -22.42
CA SER A 235 23.05 -13.93 -23.76
C SER A 235 23.35 -12.52 -24.24
N SER A 236 24.11 -12.41 -25.33
CA SER A 236 24.46 -11.13 -25.97
C SER A 236 23.30 -10.49 -26.75
N SER A 237 22.21 -11.21 -26.98
CA SER A 237 21.06 -10.75 -27.79
C SER A 237 19.87 -10.26 -26.95
N LYS A 238 19.89 -10.46 -25.63
CA LYS A 238 18.79 -10.08 -24.74
C LYS A 238 19.09 -8.80 -23.98
N ILE A 239 18.04 -8.06 -23.63
CA ILE A 239 18.16 -6.81 -22.86
C ILE A 239 18.57 -7.16 -21.42
N ASP A 240 19.42 -6.34 -20.80
CA ASP A 240 19.71 -6.50 -19.38
C ASP A 240 18.44 -6.29 -18.52
N VAL A 241 18.19 -7.21 -17.59
CA VAL A 241 16.97 -7.24 -16.77
C VAL A 241 16.77 -5.96 -15.95
N ASN A 242 17.84 -5.31 -15.50
CA ASN A 242 17.73 -4.08 -14.72
C ASN A 242 17.27 -2.92 -15.61
N HIS A 243 17.82 -2.82 -16.82
CA HIS A 243 17.40 -1.81 -17.80
C HIS A 243 15.94 -2.01 -18.21
N LEU A 244 15.54 -3.25 -18.53
CA LEU A 244 14.15 -3.56 -18.85
C LEU A 244 13.22 -3.28 -17.66
N GLY A 245 13.66 -3.60 -16.43
CA GLY A 245 12.93 -3.30 -15.20
C GLY A 245 12.68 -1.80 -15.01
N LEU A 246 13.68 -0.95 -15.26
CA LEU A 246 13.54 0.51 -15.22
C LEU A 246 12.57 1.03 -16.29
N ILE A 247 12.63 0.48 -17.51
CA ILE A 247 11.69 0.83 -18.59
C ILE A 247 10.25 0.48 -18.17
N ILE A 248 10.03 -0.71 -17.63
CA ILE A 248 8.71 -1.13 -17.12
C ILE A 248 8.23 -0.20 -16.01
N GLN A 249 9.10 0.17 -15.06
CA GLN A 249 8.75 1.12 -13.99
C GLN A 249 8.36 2.50 -14.55
N ALA A 250 9.09 3.01 -15.54
CA ALA A 250 8.76 4.28 -16.19
C ALA A 250 7.41 4.24 -16.92
N ILE A 251 7.12 3.13 -17.62
CA ILE A 251 5.81 2.90 -18.26
C ILE A 251 4.70 2.84 -17.23
N MET A 252 4.91 2.10 -16.13
CA MET A 252 3.94 2.00 -15.03
C MET A 252 3.66 3.36 -14.38
N PHE A 253 4.69 4.19 -14.20
CA PHE A 253 4.53 5.55 -13.69
C PHE A 253 3.70 6.41 -14.65
N PHE A 254 4.01 6.38 -15.95
CA PHE A 254 3.25 7.10 -16.96
C PHE A 254 1.77 6.69 -16.96
N ILE A 255 1.49 5.38 -16.95
CA ILE A 255 0.12 4.85 -16.87
C ILE A 255 -0.56 5.33 -15.58
N ALA A 256 0.11 5.27 -14.44
CA ALA A 256 -0.45 5.71 -13.16
C ALA A 256 -0.83 7.20 -13.20
N VAL A 257 0.03 8.07 -13.72
CA VAL A 257 -0.26 9.51 -13.87
C VAL A 257 -1.46 9.75 -14.80
N VAL A 258 -1.52 9.06 -15.94
CA VAL A 258 -2.67 9.17 -16.86
C VAL A 258 -3.96 8.74 -16.17
N LEU A 259 -3.95 7.64 -15.40
CA LEU A 259 -5.10 7.19 -14.64
C LEU A 259 -5.51 8.19 -13.55
N VAL A 260 -4.55 8.85 -12.87
CA VAL A 260 -4.82 9.94 -11.93
C VAL A 260 -5.57 11.08 -12.61
N GLU A 261 -5.11 11.49 -13.79
CA GLU A 261 -5.72 12.59 -14.53
C GLU A 261 -7.14 12.25 -15.02
N ILE A 262 -7.34 11.03 -15.51
CA ILE A 262 -8.67 10.54 -15.91
C ILE A 262 -9.61 10.54 -14.69
N TYR A 263 -9.16 10.01 -13.56
CA TYR A 263 -9.95 9.97 -12.33
C TYR A 263 -10.33 11.38 -11.85
N CYS A 264 -9.36 12.28 -11.75
CA CYS A 264 -9.59 13.66 -11.29
C CYS A 264 -10.57 14.41 -12.20
N ARG A 265 -10.47 14.24 -13.52
CA ARG A 265 -11.40 14.85 -14.49
C ARG A 265 -12.82 14.30 -14.34
N LYS A 266 -12.96 12.99 -14.14
CA LYS A 266 -14.27 12.36 -13.91
C LYS A 266 -14.89 12.83 -12.60
N GLU A 267 -14.12 12.89 -11.52
CA GLU A 267 -14.57 13.40 -10.22
C GLU A 267 -15.05 14.85 -10.33
N ALA A 268 -14.27 15.73 -10.97
CA ALA A 268 -14.65 17.13 -11.17
C ALA A 268 -15.97 17.28 -11.95
N ARG A 269 -16.18 16.48 -13.01
CA ARG A 269 -17.43 16.47 -13.79
C ARG A 269 -18.63 16.05 -12.94
N LEU A 270 -18.47 15.04 -12.07
CA LEU A 270 -19.55 14.60 -11.19
C LEU A 270 -19.91 15.67 -10.16
N MET A 271 -18.91 16.36 -9.60
CA MET A 271 -19.13 17.47 -8.67
C MET A 271 -19.88 18.64 -9.32
N LEU A 272 -19.65 18.92 -10.60
CA LEU A 272 -20.40 19.94 -11.34
C LEU A 272 -21.86 19.53 -11.58
N LYS A 273 -22.11 18.27 -11.97
CA LYS A 273 -23.46 17.74 -12.21
C LYS A 273 -24.31 17.58 -10.94
N GLY A 274 -23.69 17.36 -9.77
CA GLY A 274 -24.40 17.28 -8.50
C GLY A 274 -24.78 18.64 -7.90
N ARG A 275 -24.37 19.75 -8.53
CA ARG A 275 -24.69 21.13 -8.12
C ARG A 275 -25.73 21.81 -9.02
N SER A 276 -26.14 21.16 -10.11
CA SER A 276 -27.23 21.57 -11.01
C SER A 276 -28.51 20.82 -10.68
#